data_AF-A0A7S1JYQ9-F1
#
_entry.id   AF-A0A7S1JYQ9-F1
#
_cell.length_a   1.000
_cell.length_b   1.000
_cell.length_c   1.000
_cell.angle_alpha   90.00
_cell.angle_beta   90.00
_cell.angle_gamma   90.00
#
_symmetry.space_group_name_H-M   'P 1'
#
loop_
_entity.id
_entity.type
_entity.pdbx_description
1 polymer ?
#
loop_
_entity_poly.entity_id
_entity_poly.type
_entity_poly.pdbx_seq_one_letter_code
_entity_poly.pdbx_strand_id
1 'polypeptide(L)'
;MQSVMSYLKSVSDATQTSLANALAELDHPPPRPPRSPRGLMAIRPSLLVMEYPSAPLLGSLSQQLNERYRHSYLVINMSERKYDTSTFAGEVLEVQFRGLPSPPLGLMLELFMSITAWLTSDESNVVVVHCYKGFSRSAVFLSCFMAWCGLVSHPVD
;
A
#
# COMPACT_ATOMS: atom_id res chain seq x y z
N MET A 1 -29.39 -11.71 7.54
CA MET A 1 -28.14 -10.92 7.60
C MET A 1 -26.91 -11.72 8.07
N GLN A 2 -27.04 -12.74 8.94
CA GLN A 2 -25.88 -13.54 9.41
C GLN A 2 -25.14 -14.31 8.29
N SER A 3 -25.85 -14.80 7.26
CA SER A 3 -25.28 -15.65 6.20
C SER A 3 -24.26 -14.94 5.28
N VAL A 4 -24.47 -13.65 4.97
CA VAL A 4 -23.54 -12.88 4.12
C VAL A 4 -22.28 -12.51 4.89
N MET A 5 -22.40 -12.16 6.17
CA MET A 5 -21.23 -11.88 7.02
C MET A 5 -20.40 -13.14 7.29
N SER A 6 -21.00 -14.31 7.46
CA SER A 6 -20.25 -15.56 7.57
C SER A 6 -19.56 -15.94 6.26
N TYR A 7 -20.17 -15.67 5.11
CA TYR A 7 -19.56 -15.91 3.81
C TYR A 7 -18.38 -14.97 3.54
N LEU A 8 -18.56 -13.66 3.75
CA LEU A 8 -17.48 -12.67 3.67
C LEU A 8 -16.35 -12.98 4.63
N LYS A 9 -16.66 -13.47 5.83
CA LYS A 9 -15.66 -13.91 6.81
C LYS A 9 -14.90 -15.15 6.33
N SER A 10 -15.57 -16.16 5.77
CA SER A 10 -14.86 -17.35 5.25
C SER A 10 -14.02 -17.08 4.01
N VAL A 11 -14.49 -16.19 3.13
CA VAL A 11 -13.74 -15.76 1.95
C VAL A 11 -12.55 -14.91 2.38
N SER A 12 -12.75 -13.96 3.30
CA SER A 12 -11.68 -13.15 3.91
C SER A 12 -10.64 -14.03 4.60
N ASP A 13 -11.04 -14.89 5.54
CA ASP A 13 -10.10 -15.69 6.34
C ASP A 13 -9.21 -16.59 5.47
N ALA A 14 -9.73 -17.14 4.37
CA ALA A 14 -8.97 -17.99 3.45
C ALA A 14 -7.97 -17.21 2.58
N THR A 15 -8.35 -16.07 1.99
CA THR A 15 -7.40 -15.22 1.25
C THR A 15 -6.42 -14.53 2.19
N GLN A 16 -6.85 -14.17 3.39
CA GLN A 16 -6.07 -13.47 4.41
C GLN A 16 -5.00 -14.37 5.02
N THR A 17 -5.28 -15.65 5.27
CA THR A 17 -4.26 -16.62 5.71
C THR A 17 -3.26 -16.93 4.59
N SER A 18 -3.73 -17.07 3.34
CA SER A 18 -2.84 -17.30 2.19
C SER A 18 -1.93 -16.10 1.91
N LEU A 19 -2.44 -14.88 2.08
CA LEU A 19 -1.65 -13.65 1.95
C LEU A 19 -0.72 -13.41 3.13
N ALA A 20 -1.15 -13.68 4.36
CA ALA A 20 -0.30 -13.63 5.54
C ALA A 20 0.92 -14.53 5.33
N ASN A 21 0.68 -15.77 4.88
CA ASN A 21 1.72 -16.75 4.62
C ASN A 21 2.59 -16.33 3.43
N ALA A 22 2.01 -15.87 2.31
CA ALA A 22 2.78 -15.39 1.16
C ALA A 22 3.65 -14.18 1.51
N LEU A 23 3.12 -13.24 2.31
CA LEU A 23 3.86 -12.08 2.78
C LEU A 23 4.91 -12.45 3.84
N ALA A 24 4.66 -13.47 4.67
CA ALA A 24 5.59 -13.98 5.67
C ALA A 24 6.72 -14.83 5.06
N GLU A 25 6.46 -15.61 4.00
CA GLU A 25 7.49 -16.36 3.27
C GLU A 25 8.48 -15.42 2.54
N LEU A 26 8.04 -14.21 2.18
CA LEU A 26 8.88 -13.15 1.63
C LEU A 26 9.74 -12.42 2.69
N ASP A 27 9.62 -12.78 3.98
CA ASP A 27 10.28 -12.13 5.13
C ASP A 27 11.72 -12.59 5.40
N HIS A 28 12.41 -13.19 4.41
CA HIS A 28 13.87 -13.24 4.50
C HIS A 28 14.36 -11.79 4.69
N PRO A 29 15.13 -11.47 5.76
CA PRO A 29 15.54 -10.10 6.01
C PRO A 29 16.35 -9.63 4.80
N PRO A 30 15.87 -8.62 4.04
CA PRO A 30 16.59 -8.17 2.88
C PRO A 30 17.98 -7.68 3.34
N PRO A 31 19.04 -7.92 2.56
CA PRO A 31 20.32 -7.28 2.81
C PRO A 31 20.07 -5.78 2.94
N ARG A 32 20.55 -5.21 4.05
CA ARG A 32 20.33 -3.83 4.47
C ARG A 32 20.28 -2.91 3.23
N PRO A 33 19.13 -2.31 2.89
CA PRO A 33 19.00 -1.63 1.61
C PRO A 33 20.04 -0.51 1.51
N PRO A 34 20.65 -0.30 0.34
CA PRO A 34 21.47 0.89 0.13
C PRO A 34 20.59 2.09 0.49
N ARG A 35 21.16 3.06 1.24
CA ARG A 35 20.49 4.27 1.75
C ARG A 35 19.31 4.64 0.86
N SER A 36 18.09 4.48 1.40
CA SER A 36 16.86 4.71 0.65
C SER A 36 16.95 6.05 -0.09
N PRO A 37 16.72 6.08 -1.41
CA PRO A 37 16.73 7.34 -2.13
C PRO A 37 15.70 8.29 -1.51
N ARG A 38 16.03 9.59 -1.49
CA ARG A 38 15.24 10.62 -0.82
C ARG A 38 13.76 10.50 -1.21
N GLY A 39 12.91 10.25 -0.21
CA GLY A 39 11.45 10.25 -0.38
C GLY A 39 10.79 8.90 -0.70
N LEU A 40 11.50 7.77 -0.72
CA LEU A 40 10.88 6.43 -0.85
C LEU A 40 11.37 5.50 0.28
N MET A 41 10.45 4.94 1.06
CA MET A 41 10.72 4.06 2.20
C MET A 41 9.99 2.72 2.00
N ALA A 42 10.70 1.61 2.14
CA ALA A 42 10.08 0.28 2.14
C ALA A 42 9.70 -0.10 3.59
N ILE A 43 8.41 -0.39 3.82
CA ILE A 43 7.92 -0.97 5.08
C ILE A 43 8.04 -2.49 5.02
N ARG A 44 7.73 -3.08 3.86
CA ARG A 44 7.95 -4.48 3.48
C ARG A 44 8.45 -4.53 2.02
N PRO A 45 8.96 -5.67 1.52
CA PRO A 45 9.38 -5.79 0.12
C PRO A 45 8.31 -5.35 -0.90
N SER A 46 7.03 -5.63 -0.61
CA SER A 46 5.89 -5.28 -1.45
C SER A 46 5.10 -4.05 -0.99
N LEU A 47 5.43 -3.46 0.17
CA LEU A 47 4.74 -2.29 0.73
C LEU A 47 5.70 -1.12 0.91
N LEU A 48 5.48 -0.08 0.11
CA LEU A 48 6.29 1.13 0.11
C LEU A 48 5.47 2.34 0.51
N VAL A 49 6.17 3.31 1.12
CA VAL A 49 5.68 4.64 1.41
C VAL A 49 6.55 5.63 0.67
N MET A 50 5.95 6.62 0.02
CA MET A 50 6.72 7.72 -0.59
C MET A 50 6.25 9.09 -0.11
N GLU A 51 7.14 10.07 -0.20
CA GLU A 51 6.82 11.47 -0.01
C GLU A 51 5.83 11.93 -1.08
N TYR A 52 5.05 12.96 -0.74
CA TYR A 52 4.16 13.58 -1.72
C TYR A 52 4.96 14.01 -2.96
N PRO A 53 4.60 13.55 -4.16
CA PRO A 53 5.32 13.85 -5.40
C PRO A 53 5.01 15.29 -5.86
N SER A 54 5.51 16.26 -5.10
CA SER A 54 5.49 17.67 -5.49
C SER A 54 6.27 17.87 -6.80
N ALA A 55 5.97 18.92 -7.56
CA ALA A 55 6.61 19.22 -8.84
C ALA A 55 8.14 18.99 -8.90
N PRO A 56 8.97 19.42 -7.91
CA PRO A 56 10.41 19.16 -7.95
C PRO A 56 10.81 17.71 -7.68
N LEU A 57 9.98 16.91 -6.99
CA LEU A 57 10.27 15.52 -6.64
C LEU A 57 9.62 14.52 -7.58
N LEU A 58 8.54 14.91 -8.28
CA LEU A 58 7.71 14.06 -9.12
C LEU A 58 8.56 13.26 -10.12
N GLY A 59 9.43 13.93 -10.88
CA GLY A 59 10.28 13.27 -11.88
C GLY A 59 11.29 12.29 -11.28
N SER A 60 11.87 12.62 -10.13
CA SER A 60 12.82 11.72 -9.44
C SER A 60 12.11 10.48 -8.88
N LEU A 61 10.92 10.65 -8.29
CA LEU A 61 10.15 9.55 -7.71
C LEU A 61 9.58 8.63 -8.79
N SER A 62 9.02 9.19 -9.86
CA SER A 62 8.48 8.39 -10.96
C SER A 62 9.60 7.63 -11.69
N GLN A 63 10.75 8.27 -11.95
CA GLN A 63 11.91 7.59 -12.52
C GLN A 63 12.37 6.41 -11.65
N GLN A 64 12.49 6.61 -10.33
CA GLN A 64 12.91 5.55 -9.41
C GLN A 64 11.94 4.36 -9.40
N LEU A 65 10.63 4.62 -9.39
CA LEU A 65 9.63 3.55 -9.44
C LEU A 65 9.64 2.83 -10.79
N ASN A 66 9.73 3.56 -11.89
CA ASN A 66 9.78 3.02 -13.24
C ASN A 66 11.04 2.15 -13.46
N GLU A 67 12.20 2.58 -12.97
CA GLU A 67 13.44 1.82 -13.10
C GLU A 67 13.42 0.52 -12.27
N ARG A 68 12.83 0.58 -11.06
CA ARG A 68 12.86 -0.55 -10.12
C ARG A 68 11.74 -1.57 -10.38
N TYR A 69 10.53 -1.10 -10.66
CA TYR A 69 9.33 -1.92 -10.72
C TYR A 69 8.64 -1.91 -12.09
N ARG A 70 9.09 -1.06 -13.02
CA ARG A 70 8.51 -0.91 -14.37
C ARG A 70 7.02 -0.58 -14.33
N HIS A 71 6.16 -1.58 -14.52
CA HIS A 71 4.69 -1.45 -14.51
C HIS A 71 4.05 -2.17 -13.32
N SER A 72 4.84 -2.92 -12.53
CA SER A 72 4.38 -3.77 -11.41
C SER A 72 4.24 -2.98 -10.11
N TYR A 73 3.74 -1.74 -10.18
CA TYR A 73 3.46 -0.95 -8.99
C TYR A 73 2.13 -0.23 -9.07
N LEU A 74 1.45 -0.18 -7.92
CA LEU A 74 0.21 0.56 -7.71
C LEU A 74 0.45 1.69 -6.71
N VAL A 75 0.25 2.93 -7.15
CA VAL A 75 0.35 4.12 -6.28
C VAL A 75 -1.02 4.45 -5.70
N ILE A 76 -1.12 4.52 -4.38
CA ILE A 76 -2.32 4.97 -3.67
C ILE A 76 -2.09 6.40 -3.21
N ASN A 77 -2.75 7.33 -3.88
CA ASN A 77 -2.72 8.75 -3.55
C ASN A 77 -3.78 9.07 -2.50
N MET A 78 -3.37 9.21 -1.23
CA MET A 78 -4.22 9.69 -0.14
C MET A 78 -3.95 11.16 0.22
N SER A 79 -3.35 11.92 -0.69
CA SER A 79 -3.03 13.32 -0.45
C SER A 79 -4.23 14.26 -0.62
N GLU A 80 -5.30 13.80 -1.27
CA GLU A 80 -6.45 14.59 -1.76
C GLU A 80 -6.05 15.70 -2.75
N ARG A 81 -4.84 15.62 -3.30
CA ARG A 81 -4.30 16.55 -4.29
C ARG A 81 -3.95 15.82 -5.56
N LYS A 82 -4.44 16.35 -6.68
CA LYS A 82 -4.08 15.87 -8.01
C LYS A 82 -2.70 16.40 -8.40
N TYR A 83 -1.93 15.55 -9.04
CA TYR A 83 -0.66 15.88 -9.69
C TYR A 83 -0.62 15.16 -11.05
N ASP A 84 0.40 15.45 -11.85
CA ASP A 84 0.57 14.80 -13.14
C ASP A 84 1.02 13.34 -12.94
N THR A 85 0.07 12.41 -13.14
CA THR A 85 0.31 10.98 -13.02
C THR A 85 0.89 10.36 -14.28
N SER A 86 0.99 11.09 -15.40
CA SER A 86 1.45 10.56 -16.69
C SER A 86 2.91 10.10 -16.68
N THR A 87 3.70 10.58 -15.72
CA THR A 87 5.11 10.19 -15.56
C THR A 87 5.28 8.81 -14.89
N PHE A 88 4.24 8.30 -14.23
CA PHE A 88 4.25 6.98 -13.64
C PHE A 88 3.82 5.93 -14.68
N ALA A 89 4.65 4.92 -14.88
CA ALA A 89 4.35 3.80 -15.77
C ALA A 89 3.43 2.74 -15.14
N GLY A 90 3.25 2.78 -13.81
CA GLY A 90 2.29 1.96 -13.06
C GLY A 90 0.96 2.67 -12.84
N GLU A 91 0.01 1.97 -12.22
CA GLU A 91 -1.32 2.54 -11.97
C GLU A 91 -1.31 3.50 -10.77
N VAL A 92 -2.12 4.55 -10.84
CA VAL A 92 -2.31 5.51 -9.74
C VAL A 92 -3.78 5.57 -9.35
N LEU A 93 -4.07 5.13 -8.12
CA LEU A 93 -5.38 5.18 -7.51
C LEU A 93 -5.54 6.46 -6.68
N GLU A 94 -6.46 7.32 -7.10
CA GLU A 94 -6.79 8.59 -6.43
C GLU A 94 -7.84 8.37 -5.33
N VAL A 95 -7.43 8.54 -4.08
CA VAL A 95 -8.30 8.36 -2.91
C VAL A 95 -8.64 9.71 -2.29
N GLN A 96 -9.93 10.00 -2.15
CA GLN A 96 -10.41 11.27 -1.59
C GLN A 96 -11.35 11.00 -0.40
N PHE A 97 -10.95 11.45 0.79
CA PHE A 97 -11.79 11.45 2.00
C PHE A 97 -11.62 12.77 2.74
N ARG A 98 -12.55 13.70 2.50
CA ARG A 98 -12.44 15.09 2.97
C ARG A 98 -12.42 15.17 4.50
N GLY A 99 -11.37 15.79 5.04
CA GLY A 99 -11.36 16.36 6.39
C GLY A 99 -11.23 15.36 7.54
N LEU A 100 -10.88 14.10 7.27
CA LEU A 100 -10.63 13.10 8.31
C LEU A 100 -9.15 12.70 8.33
N PRO A 101 -8.52 12.59 9.53
CA PRO A 101 -7.15 12.09 9.64
C PRO A 101 -7.04 10.60 9.27
N SER A 102 -8.17 9.87 9.26
CA SER A 102 -8.26 8.47 8.86
C SER A 102 -9.29 8.32 7.73
N PRO A 103 -9.02 7.48 6.71
CA PRO A 103 -10.03 7.12 5.73
C PRO A 103 -11.23 6.45 6.42
N PRO A 104 -12.47 6.64 5.89
CA PRO A 104 -13.66 5.93 6.36
C PRO A 104 -13.46 4.41 6.30
N LEU A 105 -14.03 3.68 7.26
CA LEU A 105 -13.85 2.22 7.35
C LEU A 105 -14.29 1.49 6.07
N GLY A 106 -15.43 1.86 5.48
CA GLY A 106 -15.89 1.25 4.23
C GLY A 106 -14.88 1.41 3.09
N LEU A 107 -14.31 2.61 2.94
CA LEU A 107 -13.27 2.89 1.94
C LEU A 107 -11.98 2.11 2.23
N MET A 108 -11.59 1.99 3.50
CA MET A 108 -10.42 1.17 3.87
C MET A 108 -10.60 -0.28 3.45
N LEU A 109 -11.76 -0.88 3.71
CA LEU A 109 -12.05 -2.27 3.35
C LEU A 109 -12.02 -2.49 1.83
N GLU A 110 -12.62 -1.58 1.06
CA GLU A 110 -12.57 -1.63 -0.41
C GLU A 110 -11.12 -1.55 -0.93
N LEU A 111 -10.32 -0.64 -0.38
CA LEU A 111 -8.91 -0.51 -0.73
C LEU A 111 -8.10 -1.74 -0.32
N PHE A 112 -8.34 -2.29 0.87
CA PHE A 112 -7.64 -3.49 1.34
C PHE A 112 -7.93 -4.69 0.45
N MET A 113 -9.18 -4.88 0.02
CA MET A 113 -9.54 -5.92 -0.94
C MET A 113 -8.84 -5.73 -2.29
N SER A 114 -8.76 -4.48 -2.75
CA SER A 114 -8.11 -4.14 -4.03
C SER A 114 -6.60 -4.38 -3.98
N ILE A 115 -5.94 -3.94 -2.90
CA ILE A 115 -4.51 -4.17 -2.64
C ILE A 115 -4.22 -5.67 -2.51
N THR A 116 -5.05 -6.38 -1.75
CA THR A 116 -5.00 -7.84 -1.57
C THR A 116 -5.01 -8.52 -2.94
N ALA A 117 -5.98 -8.20 -3.80
CA ALA A 117 -6.07 -8.76 -5.14
C ALA A 117 -4.83 -8.43 -6.00
N TRP A 118 -4.36 -7.17 -5.96
CA TRP A 118 -3.17 -6.72 -6.67
C TRP A 118 -1.91 -7.50 -6.27
N LEU A 119 -1.66 -7.63 -4.96
CA LEU A 119 -0.51 -8.33 -4.42
C LEU A 119 -0.57 -9.85 -4.64
N THR A 120 -1.77 -10.45 -4.65
CA THR A 120 -1.92 -11.87 -5.01
C THR A 120 -1.76 -12.16 -6.50
N SER A 121 -1.90 -11.14 -7.35
CA SER A 121 -1.88 -11.35 -8.80
C SER A 121 -0.48 -11.64 -9.34
N ASP A 122 0.57 -11.09 -8.73
CA ASP A 122 1.97 -11.26 -9.14
C ASP A 122 2.88 -10.97 -7.95
N GLU A 123 3.88 -11.83 -7.72
CA GLU A 123 4.86 -11.67 -6.63
C GLU A 123 5.77 -10.44 -6.80
N SER A 124 5.90 -9.94 -8.03
CA SER A 124 6.64 -8.72 -8.35
C SER A 124 5.85 -7.44 -8.11
N ASN A 125 4.54 -7.55 -7.83
CA ASN A 125 3.69 -6.40 -7.60
C ASN A 125 4.00 -5.74 -6.26
N VAL A 126 4.14 -4.42 -6.32
CA VAL A 126 4.30 -3.60 -5.13
C VAL A 126 3.20 -2.55 -5.01
N VAL A 127 2.91 -2.14 -3.78
CA VAL A 127 2.01 -1.04 -3.48
C VAL A 127 2.79 0.10 -2.86
N VAL A 128 2.57 1.30 -3.39
CA VAL A 128 3.22 2.54 -2.95
C VAL A 128 2.15 3.48 -2.41
N VAL A 129 2.22 3.81 -1.13
CA VAL A 129 1.23 4.67 -0.47
C VAL A 129 1.83 6.02 -0.15
N HIS A 130 1.15 7.12 -0.48
CA HIS A 130 1.58 8.45 -0.07
C HIS A 130 0.43 9.32 0.42
N CYS A 131 0.80 10.34 1.19
CA CYS A 131 -0.10 11.37 1.65
C CYS A 131 0.59 12.71 1.54
N TYR A 132 -0.14 13.81 1.77
CA TYR A 132 0.41 15.14 1.52
C TYR A 132 1.64 15.48 2.38
N LYS A 133 1.57 15.31 3.71
CA LYS A 133 2.66 15.63 4.63
C LYS A 133 2.72 14.66 5.80
N GLY A 134 3.94 14.29 6.19
CA GLY A 134 4.24 13.68 7.48
C GLY A 134 3.90 12.20 7.63
N PHE A 135 3.67 11.47 6.53
CA PHE A 135 3.40 10.03 6.48
C PHE A 135 2.29 9.49 7.40
N SER A 136 1.63 10.31 8.22
CA SER A 136 0.73 9.87 9.28
C SER A 136 -0.45 9.08 8.72
N ARG A 137 -1.09 9.60 7.67
CA ARG A 137 -2.18 8.90 6.97
C ARG A 137 -1.71 7.60 6.33
N SER A 138 -0.56 7.63 5.67
CA SER A 138 0.06 6.44 5.05
C SER A 138 0.40 5.38 6.09
N ALA A 139 0.95 5.79 7.23
CA ALA A 139 1.34 4.89 8.31
C ALA A 139 0.13 4.25 8.97
N VAL A 140 -0.92 5.02 9.29
CA VAL A 140 -2.17 4.46 9.84
C VAL A 140 -2.80 3.49 8.85
N PHE A 141 -2.90 3.87 7.58
CA PHE A 141 -3.48 3.01 6.54
C PHE A 141 -2.72 1.69 6.38
N LEU A 142 -1.38 1.73 6.29
CA LEU A 142 -0.56 0.54 6.18
C LEU A 142 -0.57 -0.32 7.44
N SER A 143 -0.61 0.29 8.63
CA SER A 143 -0.73 -0.45 9.89
C SER A 143 -2.05 -1.24 9.93
N CYS A 144 -3.16 -0.59 9.55
CA CYS A 144 -4.46 -1.25 9.43
C CYS A 144 -4.44 -2.33 8.35
N PHE A 145 -3.76 -2.12 7.23
CA PHE A 145 -3.63 -3.12 6.18
C PHE A 145 -2.82 -4.33 6.64
N MET A 146 -1.74 -4.13 7.41
CA MET A 146 -0.96 -5.24 7.97
C MET A 146 -1.76 -6.06 8.98
N ALA A 147 -2.55 -5.39 9.82
CA ALA A 147 -3.51 -6.06 10.71
C ALA A 147 -4.60 -6.78 9.91
N TRP A 148 -5.09 -6.18 8.82
CA TRP A 148 -6.00 -6.84 7.88
C TRP A 148 -5.35 -8.07 7.25
N CYS A 149 -4.08 -8.06 6.88
CA CYS A 149 -3.40 -9.25 6.37
C CYS A 149 -3.10 -10.30 7.45
N GLY A 150 -3.43 -10.07 8.73
CA GLY A 150 -3.08 -10.97 9.83
C GLY A 150 -1.58 -11.01 10.14
N LEU A 151 -0.80 -10.04 9.65
CA LEU A 151 0.65 -9.94 9.89
C LEU A 151 0.97 -9.41 11.30
N VAL A 152 0.06 -8.60 11.84
CA VAL A 152 0.18 -8.00 13.17
C VAL A 152 -1.06 -8.39 13.95
N SER A 153 -0.86 -9.08 15.06
CA SER A 153 -1.96 -9.58 15.89
C SER A 153 -2.47 -8.51 16.87
N HIS A 154 -1.58 -7.63 17.31
CA HIS A 154 -1.88 -6.58 18.27
C HIS A 154 -1.23 -5.25 17.85
N PRO A 155 -1.90 -4.09 17.98
CA PRO A 155 -1.40 -2.80 17.50
C PRO A 155 -0.14 -2.27 18.23
N VAL A 156 0.38 -3.02 19.19
CA VAL A 156 1.58 -2.68 19.97
C VAL A 156 2.78 -3.56 19.57
N ASP A 157 2.55 -4.61 18.78
CA ASP A 157 3.60 -5.48 18.22
C ASP A 157 4.33 -4.76 17.07
#